data_AF-A0A934YRW8-F1
#
_entry.id   AF-A0A934YRW8-F1
#
_cell.length_a   1.000
_cell.length_b   1.000
_cell.length_c   1.000
_cell.angle_alpha   90.00
_cell.angle_beta   90.00
_cell.angle_gamma   90.00
#
_symmetry.space_group_name_H-M   'P 1'
#
loop_
_entity.id
_entity.type
_entity.pdbx_description
1 polymer ?
#
loop_
_entity_poly.entity_id
_entity_poly.type
_entity_poly.pdbx_seq_one_letter_code
_entity_poly.pdbx_strand_id
1 'polypeptide(L)'
;MKYAGLATLLAATATLASAALPGCGERIIVVQAPPAPTTNTATTSATAGNNPLPLATGTPTAEPGEWGIRDRTSEEELSATIQKVVAMPNDSDLRARVARRGLSVVNVAWEDTGRSVGSSVGPNISDLSLQVRTRDARGGFGGAVMPVVRFPNFSDRTGDVPADKFFVRVGNEKAGTLASVPLREVLQNLRGFVSMPSSLQGSGNLLAGRDSHFLVSAQAVFLPIPKTGKAEFNPVLFNYQSSMGAPAVLTLLVTRQGTSVSVIENRPEDSTAAGWGQELYFNNLGQRAAFTAERKSDVAQRIAAQGGPKTEDDKSALAKGADVLFLVQVPLVHAQPRRAWGPPGTGGLGAMGGGAAPAAAAPAKGASADGAERRSDVEQAVLGHGPNLGPYNEGRGLRLERDTRFPIRITVQFYKATSNGVVSDTDLDSISRSIGSVYEHAEFVGSLVLPEGDARRPTAWQRVPREWFPW
;
A
#
# COMPACT_ATOMS: atom_id res chain seq x y z
N MET A 1 60.58 21.68 -58.53
CA MET A 1 61.33 20.42 -58.64
C MET A 1 62.79 20.72 -58.33
N LYS A 2 63.54 20.08 -57.45
CA LYS A 2 63.42 18.90 -56.56
C LYS A 2 64.56 19.05 -55.53
N TYR A 3 64.36 18.85 -54.24
CA TYR A 3 65.45 18.71 -53.25
C TYR A 3 64.98 18.04 -51.95
N ALA A 4 65.86 17.17 -51.42
CA ALA A 4 66.14 16.82 -50.01
C ALA A 4 64.98 16.38 -49.08
N GLY A 5 65.11 15.49 -48.11
CA GLY A 5 66.27 14.91 -47.43
C GLY A 5 65.88 14.66 -45.95
N LEU A 6 66.47 13.60 -45.35
CA LEU A 6 66.80 13.39 -43.93
C LEU A 6 65.84 13.74 -42.76
N ALA A 7 65.83 12.79 -41.80
CA ALA A 7 65.75 12.96 -40.33
C ALA A 7 64.42 13.52 -39.75
N THR A 8 63.90 13.11 -38.58
CA THR A 8 64.54 13.13 -37.26
C THR A 8 63.61 12.45 -36.24
N LEU A 9 64.22 11.83 -35.22
CA LEU A 9 63.69 11.56 -33.87
C LEU A 9 62.79 12.70 -33.32
N LEU A 10 61.79 12.39 -32.48
CA LEU A 10 61.74 12.85 -31.08
C LEU A 10 60.51 12.32 -30.33
N ALA A 11 60.77 11.71 -29.18
CA ALA A 11 59.83 11.59 -28.08
C ALA A 11 59.91 12.84 -27.20
N ALA A 12 58.78 13.33 -26.69
CA ALA A 12 58.61 14.08 -25.42
C ALA A 12 57.11 14.41 -25.25
N THR A 13 56.37 13.81 -24.32
CA THR A 13 56.07 14.34 -22.97
C THR A 13 55.77 15.85 -22.93
N ALA A 14 54.51 16.24 -22.66
CA ALA A 14 54.05 16.60 -21.31
C ALA A 14 52.77 17.49 -21.32
N THR A 15 51.83 17.13 -20.44
CA THR A 15 50.96 17.97 -19.58
C THR A 15 49.83 18.88 -20.11
N LEU A 16 48.66 18.58 -19.52
CA LEU A 16 47.63 19.47 -18.91
C LEU A 16 46.70 20.29 -19.80
N ALA A 17 45.41 19.94 -19.75
CA ALA A 17 44.38 20.84 -19.20
C ALA A 17 43.08 20.09 -18.91
N SER A 18 42.71 20.06 -17.63
CA SER A 18 41.42 19.65 -17.09
C SER A 18 40.31 20.61 -17.49
N ALA A 19 39.15 20.09 -17.88
CA ALA A 19 37.89 20.79 -17.72
C ALA A 19 36.83 19.78 -17.25
N ALA A 20 36.44 19.94 -15.99
CA ALA A 20 35.44 19.14 -15.30
C ALA A 20 34.02 19.62 -15.65
N LEU A 21 33.10 18.67 -15.84
CA LEU A 21 31.66 18.87 -15.62
C LEU A 21 31.12 17.63 -14.87
N PRO A 22 30.31 17.81 -13.80
CA PRO A 22 29.94 16.73 -12.91
C PRO A 22 28.67 16.01 -13.41
N GLY A 23 28.85 14.81 -13.96
CA GLY A 23 27.78 13.83 -14.08
C GLY A 23 27.79 12.92 -12.86
N CYS A 24 26.90 13.16 -11.90
CA CYS A 24 26.60 12.20 -10.82
C CYS A 24 26.01 10.92 -11.43
N GLY A 25 26.87 9.98 -11.81
CA GLY A 25 26.51 8.58 -11.96
C GLY A 25 26.60 7.92 -10.58
N GLU A 26 25.49 7.84 -9.86
CA GLU A 26 25.40 7.01 -8.66
C GLU A 26 25.64 5.55 -9.05
N ARG A 27 26.78 5.03 -8.58
CA ARG A 27 27.14 3.62 -8.68
C ARG A 27 26.27 2.82 -7.72
N ILE A 28 25.57 1.85 -8.29
CA ILE A 28 24.78 0.83 -7.60
C ILE A 28 25.71 0.04 -6.65
N ILE A 29 25.44 0.09 -5.35
CA ILE A 29 26.04 -0.80 -4.36
C ILE A 29 25.22 -2.09 -4.32
N VAL A 30 25.78 -3.15 -4.88
CA VAL A 30 25.30 -4.52 -4.71
C VAL A 30 25.68 -4.96 -3.31
N VAL A 31 24.70 -5.13 -2.42
CA VAL A 31 24.92 -5.72 -1.09
C VAL A 31 25.09 -7.23 -1.25
N GLN A 32 26.31 -7.69 -1.00
CA GLN A 32 26.74 -9.07 -1.04
C GLN A 32 26.17 -9.82 0.19
N ALA A 33 25.62 -11.02 -0.03
CA ALA A 33 25.09 -11.87 1.04
C ALA A 33 26.20 -12.32 2.02
N PRO A 34 25.93 -12.43 3.34
CA PRO A 34 26.91 -12.93 4.30
C PRO A 34 27.14 -14.45 4.15
N PRO A 35 28.36 -14.96 4.44
CA PRO A 35 28.67 -16.38 4.34
C PRO A 35 28.03 -17.20 5.47
N ALA A 36 27.77 -18.47 5.16
CA ALA A 36 27.14 -19.46 6.04
C ALA A 36 27.90 -19.70 7.36
N PRO A 37 27.21 -19.99 8.48
CA PRO A 37 27.86 -20.24 9.76
C PRO A 37 28.48 -21.64 9.81
N THR A 38 29.75 -21.69 10.23
CA THR A 38 30.48 -22.90 10.58
C THR A 38 29.97 -23.49 11.89
N THR A 39 29.76 -24.80 11.87
CA THR A 39 29.47 -25.69 13.01
C THR A 39 30.49 -25.57 14.13
N ASN A 40 30.02 -25.34 15.36
CA ASN A 40 30.74 -25.75 16.56
C ASN A 40 29.78 -26.43 17.54
N THR A 41 30.10 -27.69 17.81
CA THR A 41 29.47 -28.61 18.73
C THR A 41 29.85 -28.23 20.16
N ALA A 42 28.86 -28.03 21.04
CA ALA A 42 29.07 -28.09 22.48
C ALA A 42 27.81 -28.66 23.16
N THR A 43 28.00 -29.86 23.72
CA THR A 43 27.06 -30.66 24.49
C THR A 43 26.90 -30.08 25.89
N THR A 44 25.68 -29.83 26.35
CA THR A 44 25.32 -29.92 27.78
C THR A 44 23.82 -30.12 27.98
N SER A 45 23.49 -31.36 28.35
CA SER A 45 22.62 -31.81 29.45
C SER A 45 21.32 -31.06 29.76
N ALA A 46 20.22 -31.80 29.64
CA ALA A 46 18.90 -31.50 30.16
C ALA A 46 18.86 -31.42 31.70
N THR A 47 18.06 -30.49 32.23
CA THR A 47 17.36 -30.69 33.50
C THR A 47 15.97 -30.07 33.39
N ALA A 48 14.95 -30.92 33.56
CA ALA A 48 13.55 -30.53 33.63
C ALA A 48 13.29 -29.79 34.95
N GLY A 49 12.67 -28.62 34.87
CA GLY A 49 12.21 -27.84 36.01
C GLY A 49 10.83 -27.28 35.72
N ASN A 50 9.80 -27.99 36.19
CA ASN A 50 8.44 -27.48 36.28
C ASN A 50 8.41 -26.29 37.25
N ASN A 51 8.11 -25.09 36.75
CA ASN A 51 7.61 -23.99 37.57
C ASN A 51 6.53 -23.21 36.78
N PRO A 52 5.34 -22.96 37.35
CA PRO A 52 4.34 -22.13 36.71
C PRO A 52 4.83 -20.67 36.66
N LEU A 53 4.77 -20.06 35.48
CA LEU A 53 5.01 -18.63 35.30
C LEU A 53 3.96 -17.84 36.12
N PRO A 54 4.36 -16.83 36.93
CA PRO A 54 3.40 -16.02 37.64
C PRO A 54 2.65 -15.13 36.65
N LEU A 55 1.31 -15.22 36.70
CA LEU A 55 0.38 -14.35 36.04
C LEU A 55 0.62 -12.91 36.55
N ALA A 56 1.33 -12.09 35.79
CA ALA A 56 1.53 -10.69 36.12
C ALA A 56 0.19 -9.95 35.95
N THR A 57 -0.57 -9.85 37.02
CA THR A 57 -1.70 -8.91 37.16
C THR A 57 -1.13 -7.50 37.34
N GLY A 58 -0.56 -6.96 36.26
CA GLY A 58 -0.25 -5.54 36.15
C GLY A 58 -1.48 -4.82 35.63
N THR A 59 -2.18 -4.13 36.51
CA THR A 59 -3.19 -3.12 36.14
C THR A 59 -2.54 -2.14 35.17
N PRO A 60 -3.05 -1.92 33.94
CA PRO A 60 -2.50 -0.90 33.07
C PRO A 60 -2.95 0.45 33.63
N THR A 61 -2.09 1.09 34.41
CA THR A 61 -2.14 2.55 34.59
C THR A 61 -1.77 3.16 33.24
N ALA A 62 -2.74 3.24 32.35
CA ALA A 62 -2.68 4.08 31.18
C ALA A 62 -2.67 5.53 31.68
N GLU A 63 -1.49 6.15 31.71
CA GLU A 63 -1.35 7.60 31.79
C GLU A 63 -2.22 8.23 30.68
N PRO A 64 -3.25 9.02 31.00
CA PRO A 64 -4.11 9.63 30.02
C PRO A 64 -3.47 10.90 29.47
N GLY A 65 -2.48 10.77 28.58
CA GLY A 65 -1.98 11.91 27.83
C GLY A 65 -0.60 11.73 27.20
N GLU A 66 -0.52 11.18 25.99
CA GLU A 66 0.69 11.35 25.18
C GLU A 66 0.51 11.08 23.67
N TRP A 67 -0.57 11.57 23.03
CA TRP A 67 -0.59 11.67 21.56
C TRP A 67 -1.68 12.61 20.99
N GLY A 68 -1.31 13.31 19.91
CA GLY A 68 -2.12 14.28 19.16
C GLY A 68 -1.89 15.75 19.57
N ILE A 69 -1.84 16.68 18.63
CA ILE A 69 -1.82 18.12 18.93
C ILE A 69 -3.13 18.46 19.65
N ARG A 70 -3.04 19.00 20.86
CA ARG A 70 -4.19 19.50 21.63
C ARG A 70 -4.15 21.00 21.74
N ASP A 71 -4.13 21.66 20.59
CA ASP A 71 -4.61 23.03 20.50
C ASP A 71 -5.86 23.01 19.63
N ARG A 72 -6.96 23.61 20.12
CA ARG A 72 -8.27 23.56 19.46
C ARG A 72 -8.20 24.10 18.02
N THR A 73 -7.27 25.03 17.79
CA THR A 73 -6.90 25.59 16.49
C THR A 73 -6.39 24.54 15.50
N SER A 74 -5.58 23.58 15.94
CA SER A 74 -5.00 22.53 15.09
C SER A 74 -6.01 21.48 14.63
N GLU A 75 -7.02 21.18 15.45
CA GLU A 75 -8.12 20.27 15.10
C GLU A 75 -9.06 20.91 14.08
N GLU A 76 -9.37 22.20 14.23
CA GLU A 76 -10.14 22.98 13.27
C GLU A 76 -9.43 23.08 11.91
N GLU A 77 -8.12 23.35 11.92
CA GLU A 77 -7.28 23.37 10.71
C GLU A 77 -7.22 22.00 10.02
N LEU A 78 -7.07 20.92 10.79
CA LEU A 78 -7.08 19.55 10.26
C LEU A 78 -8.44 19.21 9.65
N SER A 79 -9.53 19.55 10.33
CA SER A 79 -10.90 19.33 9.84
C SER A 79 -11.15 20.07 8.53
N ALA A 80 -10.75 21.34 8.43
CA ALA A 80 -10.85 22.12 7.20
C ALA A 80 -10.00 21.50 6.06
N THR A 81 -8.83 20.97 6.39
CA THR A 81 -7.95 20.29 5.41
C THR A 81 -8.57 18.98 4.93
N ILE A 82 -9.13 18.18 5.84
CA ILE A 82 -9.88 16.96 5.51
C ILE A 82 -11.02 17.27 4.54
N GLN A 83 -11.81 18.31 4.81
CA GLN A 83 -12.93 18.70 3.93
C GLN A 83 -12.46 19.06 2.52
N LYS A 84 -11.35 19.80 2.39
CA LYS A 84 -10.76 20.13 1.09
C LYS A 84 -10.29 18.89 0.34
N VAL A 85 -9.59 17.98 1.04
CA VAL A 85 -9.09 16.73 0.45
C VAL A 85 -10.26 15.84 -0.01
N VAL A 86 -11.30 15.67 0.83
CA VAL A 86 -12.51 14.90 0.48
C VAL A 86 -13.23 15.47 -0.75
N ALA A 87 -13.16 16.79 -0.97
CA ALA A 87 -13.80 17.44 -2.12
C ALA A 87 -13.04 17.29 -3.45
N MET A 88 -11.77 16.83 -3.43
CA MET A 88 -10.91 16.77 -4.63
C MET A 88 -11.50 15.98 -5.82
N PRO A 89 -12.18 14.83 -5.65
CA PRO A 89 -12.83 14.14 -6.77
C PRO A 89 -13.96 14.92 -7.45
N ASN A 90 -14.47 15.98 -6.80
CA ASN A 90 -15.52 16.86 -7.34
C ASN A 90 -14.95 18.18 -7.88
N ASP A 91 -13.66 18.45 -7.69
CA ASP A 91 -12.98 19.64 -8.22
C ASP A 91 -12.71 19.47 -9.73
N SER A 92 -13.44 20.23 -10.56
CA SER A 92 -13.33 20.15 -12.01
C SER A 92 -11.95 20.55 -12.55
N ASP A 93 -11.31 21.54 -11.92
CA ASP A 93 -9.96 21.97 -12.33
C ASP A 93 -8.95 20.86 -12.01
N LEU A 94 -8.92 20.40 -10.76
CA LEU A 94 -8.00 19.33 -10.35
C LEU A 94 -8.19 18.07 -11.20
N ARG A 95 -9.44 17.66 -11.47
CA ARG A 95 -9.73 16.53 -12.36
C ARG A 95 -9.16 16.72 -13.76
N ALA A 96 -9.32 17.91 -14.34
CA ALA A 96 -8.75 18.22 -15.65
C ALA A 96 -7.23 18.17 -15.63
N ARG A 97 -6.58 18.73 -14.60
CA ARG A 97 -5.11 18.69 -14.44
C ARG A 97 -4.58 17.26 -14.26
N VAL A 98 -5.29 16.42 -13.53
CA VAL A 98 -4.94 15.00 -13.36
C VAL A 98 -5.18 14.20 -14.64
N ALA A 99 -6.28 14.47 -15.36
CA ALA A 99 -6.60 13.82 -16.62
C ALA A 99 -5.58 14.10 -17.73
N ARG A 100 -5.00 15.32 -17.78
CA ARG A 100 -3.90 15.64 -18.71
C ARG A 100 -2.67 14.74 -18.55
N ARG A 101 -2.53 14.07 -17.40
CA ARG A 101 -1.45 13.12 -17.10
C ARG A 101 -1.86 11.66 -17.34
N GLY A 102 -3.05 11.42 -17.90
CA GLY A 102 -3.60 10.07 -18.10
C GLY A 102 -4.08 9.39 -16.81
N LEU A 103 -4.26 10.16 -15.73
CA LEU A 103 -4.64 9.68 -14.41
C LEU A 103 -6.09 10.11 -14.07
N SER A 104 -6.60 9.64 -12.95
CA SER A 104 -7.91 9.95 -12.39
C SER A 104 -7.81 10.14 -10.88
N VAL A 105 -8.65 11.02 -10.34
CA VAL A 105 -8.86 11.17 -8.89
C VAL A 105 -10.15 10.46 -8.52
N VAL A 106 -10.09 9.45 -7.65
CA VAL A 106 -11.24 8.61 -7.28
C VAL A 106 -11.28 8.35 -5.78
N ASN A 107 -12.48 8.13 -5.22
CA ASN A 107 -12.64 7.71 -3.82
C ASN A 107 -12.50 6.20 -3.62
N VAL A 108 -12.74 5.43 -4.69
CA VAL A 108 -12.71 3.98 -4.67
C VAL A 108 -11.85 3.51 -5.83
N ALA A 109 -10.78 2.80 -5.50
CA ALA A 109 -9.90 2.13 -6.45
C ALA A 109 -10.38 0.68 -6.63
N TRP A 110 -10.49 0.22 -7.88
CA TRP A 110 -10.78 -1.18 -8.17
C TRP A 110 -9.47 -1.95 -8.26
N GLU A 111 -9.23 -2.83 -7.29
CA GLU A 111 -7.99 -3.64 -7.19
C GLU A 111 -8.29 -5.09 -7.52
N ASP A 112 -8.77 -5.31 -8.74
CA ASP A 112 -9.32 -6.60 -9.16
C ASP A 112 -8.22 -7.59 -9.54
N THR A 113 -8.50 -8.88 -9.35
CA THR A 113 -7.66 -9.97 -9.88
C THR A 113 -8.39 -10.79 -10.95
N GLY A 114 -9.71 -10.65 -11.05
CA GLY A 114 -10.56 -11.46 -11.91
C GLY A 114 -11.64 -10.69 -12.67
N ARG A 115 -11.50 -9.39 -12.91
CA ARG A 115 -12.53 -8.64 -13.66
C ARG A 115 -12.57 -9.05 -15.14
N SER A 116 -13.78 -9.18 -15.68
CA SER A 116 -13.98 -9.63 -17.07
C SER A 116 -13.52 -8.57 -18.06
N VAL A 117 -12.95 -9.02 -19.18
CA VAL A 117 -12.56 -8.14 -20.29
C VAL A 117 -13.73 -7.25 -20.74
N GLY A 118 -13.46 -5.96 -20.92
CA GLY A 118 -14.43 -4.96 -21.35
C GLY A 118 -15.55 -4.68 -20.34
N SER A 119 -15.39 -5.10 -19.08
CA SER A 119 -16.47 -5.07 -18.09
C SER A 119 -16.09 -4.37 -16.78
N SER A 120 -17.11 -3.95 -16.03
CA SER A 120 -17.01 -3.57 -14.62
C SER A 120 -17.31 -4.74 -13.67
N VAL A 121 -17.64 -5.93 -14.20
CA VAL A 121 -18.00 -7.11 -13.39
C VAL A 121 -17.12 -8.32 -13.69
N GLY A 122 -17.05 -9.24 -12.74
CA GLY A 122 -16.24 -10.44 -12.81
C GLY A 122 -16.00 -11.04 -11.43
N PRO A 123 -15.33 -12.19 -11.34
CA PRO A 123 -14.86 -12.72 -10.07
C PRO A 123 -13.75 -11.85 -9.44
N ASN A 124 -13.55 -12.05 -8.14
CA ASN A 124 -12.46 -11.52 -7.34
C ASN A 124 -12.18 -10.02 -7.57
N ILE A 125 -13.26 -9.24 -7.37
CA ILE A 125 -13.29 -7.77 -7.42
C ILE A 125 -13.21 -7.23 -6.00
N SER A 126 -12.33 -6.25 -5.82
CA SER A 126 -12.13 -5.58 -4.54
C SER A 126 -12.17 -4.06 -4.69
N ASP A 127 -13.00 -3.43 -3.87
CA ASP A 127 -12.97 -1.98 -3.66
C ASP A 127 -11.93 -1.67 -2.59
N LEU A 128 -10.96 -0.84 -2.95
CA LEU A 128 -9.98 -0.28 -2.03
C LEU A 128 -10.27 1.20 -1.81
N SER A 129 -10.35 1.59 -0.55
CA SER A 129 -10.37 2.99 -0.13
C SER A 129 -9.40 3.20 1.04
N LEU A 130 -9.19 4.45 1.40
CA LEU A 130 -8.40 4.81 2.57
C LEU A 130 -9.21 5.77 3.43
N GLN A 131 -9.17 5.60 4.74
CA GLN A 131 -9.87 6.47 5.67
C GLN A 131 -8.93 7.08 6.68
N VAL A 132 -9.00 8.40 6.82
CA VAL A 132 -8.39 9.10 7.96
C VAL A 132 -9.33 9.00 9.14
N ARG A 133 -8.78 8.60 10.29
CA ARG A 133 -9.50 8.54 11.55
C ARG A 133 -9.61 9.93 12.12
N THR A 134 -10.82 10.35 12.46
CA THR A 134 -11.08 11.59 13.19
C THR A 134 -11.75 11.25 14.51
N ARG A 135 -11.52 12.08 15.53
CA ARG A 135 -12.33 12.04 16.75
C ARG A 135 -13.46 13.04 16.60
N ASP A 136 -14.67 12.64 16.98
CA ASP A 136 -15.79 13.55 17.09
C ASP A 136 -15.77 14.29 18.45
N ALA A 137 -16.62 15.31 18.58
CA ALA A 137 -16.73 16.12 19.80
C ALA A 137 -17.19 15.33 21.04
N ARG A 138 -17.69 14.10 20.88
CA ARG A 138 -18.11 13.19 21.96
C ARG A 138 -17.03 12.14 22.26
N GLY A 139 -15.87 12.22 21.61
CA GLY A 139 -14.76 11.27 21.75
C GLY A 139 -14.93 9.98 20.94
N GLY A 140 -16.01 9.86 20.15
CA GLY A 140 -16.22 8.77 19.20
C GLY A 140 -15.29 8.89 18.00
N PHE A 141 -15.08 7.78 17.29
CA PHE A 141 -14.27 7.76 16.07
C PHE A 141 -15.16 7.91 14.84
N GLY A 142 -14.83 8.90 14.00
CA GLY A 142 -15.32 9.04 12.63
C GLY A 142 -14.25 8.69 11.61
N GLY A 143 -14.65 8.62 10.34
CA GLY A 143 -13.75 8.36 9.22
C GLY A 143 -14.08 9.27 8.05
N ALA A 144 -13.03 9.74 7.35
CA ALA A 144 -13.17 10.46 6.09
C ALA A 144 -12.43 9.70 4.98
N VAL A 145 -13.11 9.40 3.87
CA VAL A 145 -12.52 8.70 2.72
C VAL A 145 -11.58 9.63 1.98
N MET A 146 -10.33 9.23 1.84
CA MET A 146 -9.29 9.98 1.14
C MET A 146 -9.22 9.59 -0.33
N PRO A 147 -9.19 10.57 -1.24
CA PRO A 147 -9.11 10.31 -2.65
C PRO A 147 -7.72 9.82 -3.06
N VAL A 148 -7.70 8.98 -4.08
CA VAL A 148 -6.48 8.45 -4.70
C VAL A 148 -6.35 8.93 -6.14
N VAL A 149 -5.12 9.27 -6.53
CA VAL A 149 -4.70 9.53 -7.90
C VAL A 149 -4.12 8.23 -8.48
N ARG A 150 -4.70 7.74 -9.56
CA ARG A 150 -4.29 6.49 -10.22
C ARG A 150 -4.67 6.45 -11.70
N PHE A 151 -4.23 5.44 -12.44
CA PHE A 151 -4.83 5.16 -13.75
C PHE A 151 -6.34 4.84 -13.61
N PRO A 152 -7.20 5.25 -14.56
CA PRO A 152 -8.64 5.07 -14.47
C PRO A 152 -9.07 3.62 -14.19
N ASN A 153 -10.05 3.39 -13.31
CA ASN A 153 -10.55 2.06 -12.96
C ASN A 153 -11.02 1.23 -14.18
N PHE A 154 -11.66 1.87 -15.15
CA PHE A 154 -12.10 1.21 -16.39
C PHE A 154 -10.94 0.74 -17.28
N SER A 155 -9.77 1.40 -17.18
CA SER A 155 -8.57 0.95 -17.87
C SER A 155 -7.77 -0.07 -17.06
N ASP A 156 -7.77 0.03 -15.72
CA ASP A 156 -6.96 -0.76 -14.78
C ASP A 156 -5.60 -1.17 -15.34
N ARG A 157 -4.79 -0.15 -15.64
CA ARG A 157 -3.44 -0.31 -16.15
C ARG A 157 -2.56 -0.97 -15.09
N THR A 158 -1.96 -2.09 -15.46
CA THR A 158 -1.17 -2.96 -14.59
C THR A 158 0.15 -3.34 -15.26
N GLY A 159 1.15 -3.67 -14.45
CA GLY A 159 2.43 -4.23 -14.88
C GLY A 159 2.61 -5.66 -14.34
N ASP A 160 3.27 -6.52 -15.11
CA ASP A 160 3.70 -7.84 -14.64
C ASP A 160 5.15 -7.74 -14.21
N VAL A 161 5.38 -7.80 -12.90
CA VAL A 161 6.72 -7.66 -12.32
C VAL A 161 7.19 -9.04 -11.87
N PRO A 162 8.40 -9.48 -12.25
CA PRO A 162 8.99 -10.72 -11.78
C PRO A 162 8.92 -10.85 -10.25
N ALA A 163 8.45 -12.00 -9.79
CA ALA A 163 8.13 -12.21 -8.38
C ALA A 163 9.36 -12.18 -7.45
N ASP A 164 10.56 -12.41 -8.00
CA ASP A 164 11.84 -12.34 -7.29
C ASP A 164 12.34 -10.91 -7.02
N LYS A 165 11.71 -9.90 -7.62
CA LYS A 165 12.02 -8.48 -7.36
C LYS A 165 11.39 -7.93 -6.09
N PHE A 166 10.49 -8.69 -5.43
CA PHE A 166 9.76 -8.22 -4.26
C PHE A 166 10.37 -8.69 -2.95
N PHE A 167 10.73 -7.72 -2.12
CA PHE A 167 11.19 -7.94 -0.75
C PHE A 167 10.26 -7.20 0.20
N VAL A 168 9.93 -7.85 1.32
CA VAL A 168 9.05 -7.30 2.35
C VAL A 168 9.75 -7.31 3.70
N ARG A 169 9.37 -6.37 4.57
CA ARG A 169 9.86 -6.33 5.95
C ARG A 169 9.01 -7.25 6.81
N VAL A 170 9.65 -8.13 7.56
CA VAL A 170 9.00 -9.05 8.51
C VAL A 170 9.68 -8.97 9.87
N GLY A 171 9.08 -9.55 10.89
CA GLY A 171 9.54 -9.52 12.27
C GLY A 171 8.66 -8.69 13.18
N ASN A 172 7.70 -7.92 12.66
CA ASN A 172 6.72 -7.16 13.44
C ASN A 172 5.66 -8.05 14.10
N GLU A 173 5.50 -9.29 13.64
CA GLU A 173 4.55 -10.25 14.20
C GLU A 173 4.99 -10.81 15.56
N LYS A 174 6.25 -10.62 15.96
CA LYS A 174 6.87 -11.13 17.19
C LYS A 174 7.92 -10.16 17.72
N ALA A 175 8.35 -10.28 18.97
CA ALA A 175 9.38 -9.41 19.50
C ALA A 175 10.73 -9.75 18.87
N GLY A 176 11.16 -8.99 17.86
CA GLY A 176 12.38 -9.28 17.10
C GLY A 176 12.83 -8.13 16.20
N THR A 177 14.01 -8.30 15.59
CA THR A 177 14.56 -7.35 14.63
C THR A 177 13.89 -7.51 13.27
N LEU A 178 13.60 -6.40 12.59
CA LEU A 178 13.05 -6.43 11.25
C LEU A 178 14.06 -6.99 10.24
N ALA A 179 13.61 -7.93 9.41
CA ALA A 179 14.38 -8.52 8.33
C ALA A 179 13.72 -8.25 6.97
N SER A 180 14.53 -8.13 5.93
CA SER A 180 14.04 -8.10 4.54
C SER A 180 14.05 -9.51 3.98
N VAL A 181 12.88 -10.01 3.57
CA VAL A 181 12.68 -11.38 3.08
C VAL A 181 11.98 -11.32 1.72
N PRO A 182 12.33 -12.19 0.75
CA PRO A 182 11.60 -12.28 -0.51
C PRO A 182 10.11 -12.54 -0.26
N LEU A 183 9.22 -11.80 -0.94
CA LEU A 183 7.76 -12.00 -0.80
C LEU A 183 7.36 -13.44 -1.12
N ARG A 184 8.08 -14.09 -2.06
CA ARG A 184 7.87 -15.49 -2.40
C ARG A 184 8.05 -16.43 -1.21
N GLU A 185 9.07 -16.19 -0.38
CA GLU A 185 9.34 -17.01 0.81
C GLU A 185 8.21 -16.84 1.83
N VAL A 186 7.75 -15.59 2.04
CA VAL A 186 6.61 -15.29 2.91
C VAL A 186 5.35 -16.01 2.43
N LEU A 187 5.05 -15.95 1.13
CA LEU A 187 3.88 -16.61 0.56
C LEU A 187 3.99 -18.14 0.59
N GLN A 188 5.20 -18.70 0.44
CA GLN A 188 5.42 -20.15 0.48
C GLN A 188 5.27 -20.74 1.90
N ASN A 189 5.56 -19.94 2.93
CA ASN A 189 5.57 -20.37 4.33
C ASN A 189 4.90 -19.33 5.25
N LEU A 190 3.66 -18.94 4.95
CA LEU A 190 2.99 -17.82 5.62
C LEU A 190 2.92 -17.98 7.14
N ARG A 191 2.79 -19.21 7.63
CA ARG A 191 2.74 -19.53 9.08
C ARG A 191 3.98 -19.08 9.85
N GLY A 192 5.13 -18.99 9.21
CA GLY A 192 6.36 -18.51 9.85
C GLY A 192 6.39 -16.99 10.08
N PHE A 193 5.47 -16.25 9.46
CA PHE A 193 5.46 -14.79 9.37
C PHE A 193 4.17 -14.16 9.92
N VAL A 194 3.40 -14.90 10.75
CA VAL A 194 2.23 -14.38 11.46
C VAL A 194 2.37 -14.60 12.97
N SER A 195 1.65 -13.81 13.78
CA SER A 195 1.75 -13.86 15.24
C SER A 195 0.97 -15.04 15.83
N MET A 196 -0.11 -15.47 15.16
CA MET A 196 -0.88 -16.66 15.54
C MET A 196 -0.92 -17.69 14.40
N PRO A 197 0.12 -18.53 14.23
CA PRO A 197 0.18 -19.52 13.15
C PRO A 197 -0.97 -20.53 13.16
N SER A 198 -1.50 -20.86 14.35
CA SER A 198 -2.65 -21.75 14.53
C SER A 198 -3.96 -21.17 13.99
N SER A 199 -4.04 -19.85 13.79
CA SER A 199 -5.19 -19.20 13.15
C SER A 199 -5.26 -19.48 11.65
N LEU A 200 -4.18 -19.95 11.02
CA LEU A 200 -4.12 -20.32 9.62
C LEU A 200 -4.14 -21.84 9.47
N GLN A 201 -5.29 -22.44 9.18
CA GLN A 201 -5.40 -23.86 8.84
C GLN A 201 -5.06 -24.10 7.35
N GLY A 202 -4.75 -25.34 6.96
CA GLY A 202 -4.33 -25.68 5.58
C GLY A 202 -2.84 -25.99 5.46
N SER A 203 -2.21 -25.73 4.30
CA SER A 203 -0.77 -25.94 4.11
C SER A 203 0.07 -24.75 4.58
N GLY A 204 -0.48 -23.52 4.54
CA GLY A 204 0.27 -22.28 4.73
C GLY A 204 1.09 -21.84 3.52
N ASN A 205 1.08 -22.61 2.43
CA ASN A 205 1.68 -22.24 1.15
C ASN A 205 0.62 -21.60 0.26
N LEU A 206 0.83 -20.33 -0.07
CA LEU A 206 -0.01 -19.51 -0.94
C LEU A 206 0.66 -19.15 -2.28
N LEU A 207 1.76 -19.81 -2.64
CA LEU A 207 2.32 -19.76 -3.98
C LEU A 207 1.89 -20.94 -4.83
N ALA A 208 1.74 -20.68 -6.12
CA ALA A 208 1.50 -21.68 -7.15
C ALA A 208 2.55 -21.56 -8.28
N GLY A 209 2.69 -22.62 -9.08
CA GLY A 209 3.64 -22.64 -10.20
C GLY A 209 3.43 -21.53 -11.24
N ARG A 210 2.21 -20.96 -11.31
CA ARG A 210 1.91 -19.82 -12.20
C ARG A 210 2.50 -18.49 -11.75
N ASP A 211 2.82 -18.34 -10.46
CA ASP A 211 3.17 -17.06 -9.85
C ASP A 211 4.64 -16.68 -10.16
N SER A 212 5.03 -16.70 -11.45
CA SER A 212 6.34 -16.21 -11.92
C SER A 212 6.43 -14.68 -11.83
N HIS A 213 5.29 -14.02 -11.98
CA HIS A 213 5.11 -12.57 -11.91
C HIS A 213 3.94 -12.25 -10.96
N PHE A 214 3.96 -11.04 -10.40
CA PHE A 214 2.81 -10.46 -9.71
C PHE A 214 2.18 -9.37 -10.56
N LEU A 215 0.86 -9.24 -10.46
CA LEU A 215 0.08 -8.19 -11.13
C LEU A 215 0.20 -6.91 -10.31
N VAL A 216 0.79 -5.85 -10.85
CA VAL A 216 1.13 -4.64 -10.10
C VAL A 216 0.36 -3.44 -10.61
N SER A 217 -0.19 -2.65 -9.69
CA SER A 217 -0.74 -1.32 -9.95
C SER A 217 -0.09 -0.31 -9.02
N ALA A 218 -0.15 0.97 -9.35
CA ALA A 218 0.34 2.05 -8.49
C ALA A 218 -0.65 3.20 -8.39
N GLN A 219 -0.69 3.82 -7.22
CA GLN A 219 -1.56 4.94 -6.90
C GLN A 219 -0.95 5.84 -5.83
N ALA A 220 -1.42 7.08 -5.73
CA ALA A 220 -1.01 8.04 -4.70
C ALA A 220 -2.23 8.58 -3.95
N VAL A 221 -2.15 8.70 -2.63
CA VAL A 221 -3.23 9.21 -1.78
C VAL A 221 -2.78 10.55 -1.20
N PHE A 222 -3.70 11.51 -1.20
CA PHE A 222 -3.51 12.74 -0.44
C PHE A 222 -3.94 12.49 1.00
N LEU A 223 -3.02 12.67 1.94
CA LEU A 223 -3.25 12.48 3.36
C LEU A 223 -3.20 13.84 4.06
N PRO A 224 -4.31 14.30 4.66
CA PRO A 224 -4.32 15.51 5.48
C PRO A 224 -3.53 15.24 6.76
N ILE A 225 -2.38 15.92 6.90
CA ILE A 225 -1.53 15.86 8.09
C ILE A 225 -1.34 17.30 8.56
N PRO A 226 -1.55 17.61 9.86
CA PRO A 226 -1.27 18.95 10.36
C PRO A 226 0.22 19.30 10.15
N LYS A 227 0.55 20.59 10.26
CA LYS A 227 1.94 21.06 10.09
C LYS A 227 2.93 20.45 11.07
N THR A 228 2.45 19.90 12.18
CA THR A 228 3.22 19.12 13.14
C THR A 228 2.39 17.91 13.58
N GLY A 229 3.03 16.90 14.16
CA GLY A 229 2.31 15.71 14.68
C GLY A 229 1.97 14.68 13.59
N LYS A 230 0.97 13.83 13.89
CA LYS A 230 0.63 12.67 13.06
C LYS A 230 -0.85 12.66 12.67
N ALA A 231 -1.14 12.07 11.52
CA ALA A 231 -2.49 11.62 11.18
C ALA A 231 -2.61 10.10 11.38
N GLU A 232 -3.76 9.64 11.86
CA GLU A 232 -4.10 8.21 11.90
C GLU A 232 -4.97 7.84 10.70
N PHE A 233 -4.72 6.68 10.10
CA PHE A 233 -5.49 6.20 8.97
C PHE A 233 -5.53 4.67 8.91
N ASN A 234 -6.48 4.15 8.13
CA ASN A 234 -6.56 2.74 7.79
C ASN A 234 -6.90 2.58 6.30
N PRO A 235 -6.19 1.70 5.57
CA PRO A 235 -6.71 1.14 4.33
C PRO A 235 -8.00 0.35 4.62
N VAL A 236 -8.95 0.42 3.71
CA VAL A 236 -10.25 -0.28 3.80
C VAL A 236 -10.44 -1.07 2.53
N LEU A 237 -10.69 -2.37 2.68
CA LEU A 237 -10.95 -3.25 1.55
C LEU A 237 -12.32 -3.90 1.67
N PHE A 238 -13.10 -3.89 0.59
CA PHE A 238 -14.31 -4.69 0.46
C PHE A 238 -14.17 -5.62 -0.73
N ASN A 239 -14.24 -6.93 -0.51
CA ASN A 239 -14.23 -7.90 -1.59
C ASN A 239 -15.62 -8.51 -1.79
N TYR A 240 -16.17 -8.42 -2.99
CA TYR A 240 -17.57 -8.78 -3.29
C TYR A 240 -17.89 -10.27 -3.14
N GLN A 241 -16.89 -11.14 -3.10
CA GLN A 241 -17.06 -12.59 -2.93
C GLN A 241 -16.78 -13.06 -1.50
N SER A 242 -16.18 -12.20 -0.69
CA SER A 242 -15.81 -12.52 0.68
C SER A 242 -17.00 -12.38 1.62
N SER A 243 -17.12 -13.33 2.53
CA SER A 243 -18.12 -13.31 3.60
C SER A 243 -17.57 -14.01 4.84
N MET A 244 -18.23 -13.85 5.98
CA MET A 244 -17.86 -14.53 7.22
C MET A 244 -17.76 -16.05 7.03
N GLY A 245 -16.60 -16.62 7.38
CA GLY A 245 -16.24 -18.03 7.22
C GLY A 245 -15.80 -18.42 5.80
N ALA A 246 -15.89 -17.53 4.82
CA ALA A 246 -15.59 -17.80 3.42
C ALA A 246 -14.89 -16.58 2.75
N PRO A 247 -13.64 -16.27 3.13
CA PRO A 247 -12.85 -15.22 2.50
C PRO A 247 -12.43 -15.62 1.08
N ALA A 248 -12.56 -14.70 0.13
CA ALA A 248 -12.06 -14.89 -1.25
C ALA A 248 -10.69 -14.24 -1.47
N VAL A 249 -10.20 -13.47 -0.50
CA VAL A 249 -8.90 -12.79 -0.54
C VAL A 249 -8.27 -12.79 0.84
N LEU A 250 -6.96 -13.04 0.89
CA LEU A 250 -6.08 -12.69 2.01
C LEU A 250 -5.22 -11.50 1.60
N THR A 251 -5.00 -10.58 2.51
CA THR A 251 -4.16 -9.39 2.30
C THR A 251 -2.87 -9.45 3.09
N LEU A 252 -1.82 -8.86 2.52
CA LEU A 252 -0.62 -8.47 3.25
C LEU A 252 -0.43 -6.97 3.06
N LEU A 253 -0.42 -6.21 4.16
CA LEU A 253 -0.02 -4.81 4.18
C LEU A 253 1.46 -4.71 4.55
N VAL A 254 2.27 -4.21 3.63
CA VAL A 254 3.72 -4.09 3.80
C VAL A 254 4.11 -2.63 3.92
N THR A 255 4.83 -2.29 4.98
CA THR A 255 5.45 -0.96 5.18
C THR A 255 6.91 -1.12 5.59
N ARG A 256 7.61 -0.01 5.77
CA ARG A 256 8.95 0.01 6.39
C ARG A 256 9.00 -0.62 7.78
N GLN A 257 7.88 -0.67 8.52
CA GLN A 257 7.82 -1.22 9.89
C GLN A 257 7.48 -2.71 9.93
N GLY A 258 7.09 -3.32 8.82
CA GLY A 258 6.77 -4.75 8.79
C GLY A 258 5.66 -5.13 7.81
N THR A 259 5.16 -6.36 7.95
CA THR A 259 4.11 -6.95 7.14
C THR A 259 2.96 -7.42 8.01
N SER A 260 1.73 -7.05 7.66
CA SER A 260 0.53 -7.36 8.43
C SER A 260 -0.44 -8.17 7.58
N VAL A 261 -0.82 -9.36 8.05
CA VAL A 261 -1.58 -10.35 7.29
C VAL A 261 -3.03 -10.39 7.78
N SER A 262 -4.02 -10.35 6.89
CA SER A 262 -5.43 -10.47 7.29
C SER A 262 -6.28 -11.15 6.22
N VAL A 263 -7.18 -12.04 6.63
CA VAL A 263 -8.27 -12.52 5.75
C VAL A 263 -9.35 -11.45 5.61
N ILE A 264 -10.00 -11.39 4.45
CA ILE A 264 -11.11 -10.48 4.18
C ILE A 264 -12.41 -11.25 4.32
N GLU A 265 -13.23 -10.91 5.32
CA GLU A 265 -14.52 -11.55 5.59
C GLU A 265 -15.70 -10.58 5.55
N ASN A 266 -15.44 -9.27 5.40
CA ASN A 266 -16.45 -8.20 5.43
C ASN A 266 -17.36 -8.27 6.67
N ARG A 267 -16.74 -8.55 7.82
CA ARG A 267 -17.43 -8.69 9.11
C ARG A 267 -17.90 -7.33 9.64
N PRO A 268 -19.13 -7.22 10.18
CA PRO A 268 -19.63 -5.97 10.75
C PRO A 268 -18.72 -5.37 11.83
N GLU A 269 -18.05 -6.20 12.63
CA GLU A 269 -17.13 -5.75 13.68
C GLU A 269 -15.80 -5.18 13.16
N ASP A 270 -15.44 -5.48 11.91
CA ASP A 270 -14.26 -4.94 11.25
C ASP A 270 -14.65 -3.83 10.25
N SER A 271 -15.95 -3.50 10.16
CA SER A 271 -16.45 -2.48 9.25
C SER A 271 -16.03 -1.08 9.68
N THR A 272 -15.89 -0.21 8.68
CA THR A 272 -15.68 1.22 8.92
C THR A 272 -16.85 1.84 9.69
N ALA A 273 -16.63 3.03 10.27
CA ALA A 273 -17.69 3.80 10.91
C ALA A 273 -18.89 4.10 9.97
N ALA A 274 -18.66 4.10 8.64
CA ALA A 274 -19.70 4.27 7.62
C ALA A 274 -20.44 2.95 7.26
N GLY A 275 -20.09 1.83 7.89
CA GLY A 275 -20.73 0.53 7.71
C GLY A 275 -20.34 -0.20 6.42
N TRP A 276 -19.28 0.23 5.71
CA TRP A 276 -18.84 -0.39 4.46
C TRP A 276 -17.34 -0.71 4.48
N GLY A 277 -16.97 -1.90 3.98
CA GLY A 277 -15.58 -2.34 3.85
C GLY A 277 -14.92 -2.71 5.17
N GLN A 278 -13.93 -3.60 5.09
CA GLN A 278 -13.15 -4.06 6.23
C GLN A 278 -11.94 -3.14 6.46
N GLU A 279 -11.83 -2.54 7.64
CA GLU A 279 -10.65 -1.79 8.05
C GLU A 279 -9.45 -2.72 8.25
N LEU A 280 -8.31 -2.34 7.67
CA LEU A 280 -7.07 -3.09 7.77
C LEU A 280 -6.10 -2.39 8.72
N TYR A 281 -5.46 -3.17 9.58
CA TYR A 281 -4.61 -2.70 10.66
C TYR A 281 -3.18 -3.20 10.51
N PHE A 282 -2.25 -2.50 11.13
CA PHE A 282 -0.89 -2.97 11.32
C PHE A 282 -0.85 -4.02 12.44
N ASN A 283 -0.06 -5.08 12.25
CA ASN A 283 0.22 -6.09 13.27
C ASN A 283 1.46 -5.67 14.05
N ASN A 284 1.27 -5.26 15.29
CA ASN A 284 2.34 -4.99 16.25
C ASN A 284 2.32 -6.07 17.33
N LEU A 285 3.14 -7.11 17.18
CA LEU A 285 3.30 -8.19 18.15
C LEU A 285 1.97 -8.92 18.47
N GLY A 286 1.14 -9.16 17.46
CA GLY A 286 -0.18 -9.76 17.60
C GLY A 286 -1.25 -8.80 18.12
N GLN A 287 -0.94 -7.50 18.20
CA GLN A 287 -1.89 -6.44 18.51
C GLN A 287 -2.18 -5.60 17.27
N ARG A 288 -3.44 -5.22 17.08
CA ARG A 288 -3.85 -4.29 16.02
C ARG A 288 -3.38 -2.88 16.38
N ALA A 289 -2.84 -2.17 15.42
CA ALA A 289 -2.55 -0.74 15.52
C ALA A 289 -3.03 -0.03 14.26
N ALA A 290 -3.62 1.16 14.41
CA ALA A 290 -3.91 2.02 13.26
C ALA A 290 -2.59 2.44 12.59
N PHE A 291 -2.62 2.71 11.29
CA PHE A 291 -1.44 3.30 10.65
C PHE A 291 -1.34 4.77 11.02
N THR A 292 -0.11 5.27 11.10
CA THR A 292 0.17 6.68 11.31
C THR A 292 0.98 7.24 10.15
N ALA A 293 0.88 8.53 9.94
CA ALA A 293 1.74 9.26 9.03
C ALA A 293 2.18 10.59 9.65
N GLU A 294 3.45 10.91 9.45
CA GLU A 294 4.06 12.21 9.75
C GLU A 294 4.52 12.89 8.46
N ARG A 295 4.67 14.21 8.47
CA ARG A 295 5.32 14.92 7.36
C ARG A 295 6.82 14.58 7.37
N LYS A 296 7.42 14.35 6.21
CA LYS A 296 8.84 13.98 6.11
C LYS A 296 9.75 15.09 6.65
N SER A 297 9.41 16.35 6.41
CA SER A 297 10.08 17.52 6.97
C SER A 297 10.16 17.48 8.51
N ASP A 298 9.04 17.22 9.19
CA ASP A 298 8.98 17.12 10.66
C ASP A 298 9.85 15.97 11.20
N VAL A 299 9.78 14.80 10.55
CA VAL A 299 10.60 13.63 10.92
C VAL A 299 12.08 13.93 10.75
N ALA A 300 12.47 14.56 9.62
CA ALA A 300 13.85 14.94 9.38
C ALA A 300 14.36 15.95 10.41
N GLN A 301 13.54 16.95 10.76
CA GLN A 301 13.88 17.93 11.78
C GLN A 301 14.07 17.27 13.15
N ARG A 302 13.16 16.37 13.54
CA ARG A 302 13.25 15.62 14.80
C ARG A 302 14.52 14.76 14.87
N ILE A 303 14.85 14.05 13.79
CA ILE A 303 16.06 13.22 13.70
C ILE A 303 17.33 14.10 13.73
N ALA A 304 17.32 15.26 13.07
CA ALA A 304 18.44 16.20 13.12
C ALA A 304 18.64 16.78 14.54
N ALA A 305 17.56 17.17 15.21
CA ALA A 305 17.60 17.75 16.56
C ALA A 305 18.19 16.79 17.62
N GLN A 306 18.02 15.47 17.45
CA GLN A 306 18.62 14.47 18.33
C GLN A 306 20.08 14.11 17.97
N GLY A 307 20.67 14.72 16.93
CA GLY A 307 22.04 14.46 16.48
C GLY A 307 22.17 13.41 15.37
N GLY A 308 21.11 13.15 14.60
CA GLY A 308 21.09 12.16 13.52
C GLY A 308 20.32 10.88 13.86
N PRO A 309 20.24 9.92 12.92
CA PRO A 309 19.50 8.67 13.14
C PRO A 309 20.19 7.79 14.18
N LYS A 310 19.48 7.44 15.26
CA LYS A 310 19.99 6.61 16.36
C LYS A 310 19.49 5.17 16.30
N THR A 311 18.35 4.95 15.64
CA THR A 311 17.70 3.66 15.53
C THR A 311 17.59 3.22 14.07
N GLU A 312 17.36 1.93 13.82
CA GLU A 312 17.00 1.45 12.48
C GLU A 312 15.68 2.03 11.98
N ASP A 313 14.78 2.39 12.91
CA ASP A 313 13.56 3.12 12.57
C ASP A 313 13.91 4.54 12.05
N ASP A 314 14.77 5.30 12.72
CA ASP A 314 15.19 6.61 12.22
C ASP A 314 15.82 6.52 10.81
N LYS A 315 16.68 5.53 10.58
CA LYS A 315 17.30 5.30 9.27
C LYS A 315 16.25 4.99 8.20
N SER A 316 15.32 4.08 8.51
CA SER A 316 14.23 3.70 7.62
C SER A 316 13.27 4.86 7.34
N ALA A 317 13.09 5.78 8.29
CA ALA A 317 12.16 6.89 8.17
C ALA A 317 12.62 7.94 7.14
N LEU A 318 13.92 8.02 6.89
CA LEU A 318 14.53 8.91 5.89
C LEU A 318 14.81 8.20 4.56
N ALA A 319 14.68 6.87 4.52
CA ALA A 319 14.96 6.05 3.35
C ALA A 319 13.90 6.21 2.25
N LYS A 320 14.27 5.85 1.02
CA LYS A 320 13.32 5.72 -0.10
C LYS A 320 12.27 4.67 0.24
N GLY A 321 10.99 4.98 0.02
CA GLY A 321 9.88 4.07 0.33
C GLY A 321 9.30 4.23 1.73
N ALA A 322 9.76 5.20 2.53
CA ALA A 322 9.13 5.52 3.82
C ALA A 322 7.68 6.01 3.68
N ASP A 323 7.31 6.53 2.49
CA ASP A 323 5.98 6.99 2.10
C ASP A 323 5.15 5.91 1.38
N VAL A 324 5.59 4.64 1.41
CA VAL A 324 4.99 3.57 0.60
C VAL A 324 4.38 2.47 1.46
N LEU A 325 3.17 2.06 1.09
CA LEU A 325 2.53 0.84 1.54
C LEU A 325 2.27 -0.06 0.34
N PHE A 326 2.60 -1.35 0.44
CA PHE A 326 2.10 -2.35 -0.51
C PHE A 326 0.87 -3.03 0.08
N LEU A 327 -0.21 -3.08 -0.70
CA LEU A 327 -1.31 -4.00 -0.47
C LEU A 327 -1.14 -5.20 -1.42
N VAL A 328 -0.78 -6.35 -0.87
CA VAL A 328 -0.75 -7.61 -1.60
C VAL A 328 -2.08 -8.32 -1.39
N GLN A 329 -2.80 -8.62 -2.47
CA GLN A 329 -4.01 -9.43 -2.46
C GLN A 329 -3.70 -10.82 -3.01
N VAL A 330 -3.95 -11.84 -2.19
CA VAL A 330 -3.79 -13.25 -2.51
C VAL A 330 -5.18 -13.87 -2.67
N PRO A 331 -5.60 -14.22 -3.89
CA PRO A 331 -6.90 -14.86 -4.11
C PRO A 331 -6.97 -16.23 -3.43
N LEU A 332 -8.06 -16.46 -2.71
CA LEU A 332 -8.34 -17.68 -1.98
C LEU A 332 -9.54 -18.43 -2.58
N VAL A 333 -9.52 -19.75 -2.47
CA VAL A 333 -10.68 -20.58 -2.79
C VAL A 333 -11.72 -20.32 -1.72
N HIS A 334 -12.84 -19.72 -2.11
CA HIS A 334 -13.97 -19.49 -1.21
C HIS A 334 -15.10 -20.49 -1.48
N ALA A 335 -15.75 -20.93 -0.41
CA ALA A 335 -17.01 -21.65 -0.52
C ALA A 335 -18.08 -20.65 -0.96
N GLN A 336 -18.52 -20.73 -2.21
CA GLN A 336 -19.68 -19.97 -2.65
C GLN A 336 -20.89 -20.42 -1.82
N PRO A 337 -21.53 -19.55 -1.01
CA PRO A 337 -22.92 -19.81 -0.67
C PRO A 337 -23.64 -19.86 -2.02
N ARG A 338 -24.40 -20.92 -2.29
CA ARG A 338 -25.21 -21.02 -3.51
C ARG A 338 -26.24 -19.88 -3.52
N ARG A 339 -25.84 -18.67 -3.93
CA ARG A 339 -26.78 -17.71 -4.48
C ARG A 339 -27.08 -18.23 -5.87
N ALA A 340 -28.27 -18.81 -6.00
CA ALA A 340 -28.82 -19.21 -7.28
C ALA A 340 -28.87 -17.97 -8.19
N TRP A 341 -27.88 -17.83 -9.06
CA TRP A 341 -28.05 -17.06 -10.28
C TRP A 341 -28.88 -17.97 -11.20
N GLY A 342 -30.20 -17.89 -11.03
CA GLY A 342 -31.16 -18.62 -11.85
C GLY A 342 -31.17 -18.11 -13.29
N PRO A 343 -31.53 -18.95 -14.28
CA PRO A 343 -31.53 -18.59 -15.69
C PRO A 343 -32.56 -17.48 -16.00
N PRO A 344 -32.37 -16.70 -17.08
CA PRO A 344 -33.23 -15.57 -17.41
C PRO A 344 -34.57 -16.08 -17.94
N GLY A 345 -35.63 -15.94 -17.15
CA GLY A 345 -36.96 -16.37 -17.53
C GLY A 345 -38.04 -15.70 -16.69
N THR A 346 -38.57 -14.60 -17.22
CA THR A 346 -39.94 -14.09 -17.01
C THR A 346 -40.52 -14.14 -15.58
N GLY A 347 -40.43 -13.03 -14.85
CA GLY A 347 -41.28 -12.83 -13.67
C GLY A 347 -40.87 -11.65 -12.80
N GLY A 348 -41.60 -10.55 -12.92
CA GLY A 348 -41.75 -9.57 -11.84
C GLY A 348 -40.69 -8.46 -11.77
N LEU A 349 -41.02 -7.31 -12.38
CA LEU A 349 -40.61 -6.00 -11.88
C LEU A 349 -41.17 -5.85 -10.44
N GLY A 350 -40.46 -6.39 -9.46
CA GLY A 350 -40.75 -6.29 -8.04
C GLY A 350 -39.64 -5.49 -7.37
N ALA A 351 -39.97 -4.26 -6.99
CA ALA A 351 -39.10 -3.31 -6.33
C ALA A 351 -38.33 -3.93 -5.15
N MET A 352 -37.01 -4.05 -5.29
CA MET A 352 -36.09 -4.19 -4.17
C MET A 352 -35.22 -2.94 -4.14
N GLY A 353 -35.42 -2.17 -3.06
CA GLY A 353 -34.92 -0.81 -2.88
C GLY A 353 -33.44 -0.70 -3.17
N GLY A 354 -33.12 0.24 -4.07
CA GLY A 354 -31.81 0.85 -4.14
C GLY A 354 -31.51 1.47 -2.78
N GLY A 355 -30.75 0.75 -1.97
CA GLY A 355 -30.04 1.33 -0.84
C GLY A 355 -29.13 2.41 -1.41
N ALA A 356 -29.52 3.66 -1.20
CA ALA A 356 -28.74 4.81 -1.56
C ALA A 356 -27.32 4.63 -1.03
N ALA A 357 -26.32 4.69 -1.91
CA ALA A 357 -25.01 5.16 -1.52
C ALA A 357 -25.23 6.45 -0.71
N PRO A 358 -24.55 6.65 0.44
CA PRO A 358 -24.77 7.84 1.26
C PRO A 358 -24.66 9.06 0.35
N ALA A 359 -25.78 9.78 0.25
CA ALA A 359 -25.87 10.99 -0.54
C ALA A 359 -24.78 11.93 -0.03
N ALA A 360 -23.93 12.37 -0.96
CA ALA A 360 -23.05 13.50 -0.74
C ALA A 360 -23.87 14.62 -0.12
N ALA A 361 -23.43 15.12 1.04
CA ALA A 361 -24.03 16.29 1.66
C ALA A 361 -24.15 17.40 0.62
N ALA A 362 -25.34 18.01 0.56
CA ALA A 362 -25.64 19.11 -0.35
C ALA A 362 -24.56 20.21 -0.26
N PRO A 363 -24.17 20.84 -1.37
CA PRO A 363 -23.11 21.84 -1.34
C PRO A 363 -23.59 23.03 -0.52
N ALA A 364 -22.92 23.29 0.60
CA ALA A 364 -22.88 24.64 1.14
C ALA A 364 -22.30 25.53 0.04
N LYS A 365 -23.07 26.54 -0.39
CA LYS A 365 -22.55 27.59 -1.28
C LYS A 365 -21.32 28.19 -0.61
N GLY A 366 -20.14 27.86 -1.15
CA GLY A 366 -18.88 28.40 -0.69
C GLY A 366 -18.92 29.91 -0.82
N ALA A 367 -18.82 30.60 0.31
CA ALA A 367 -18.41 31.98 0.35
C ALA A 367 -17.03 32.07 -0.30
N SER A 368 -16.94 32.78 -1.42
CA SER A 368 -15.67 33.26 -1.95
C SER A 368 -15.06 34.20 -0.91
N ALA A 369 -14.02 33.75 -0.22
CA ALA A 369 -13.22 34.59 0.67
C ALA A 369 -11.73 34.25 0.52
N ASP A 370 -10.99 35.30 0.14
CA ASP A 370 -9.54 35.50 0.23
C ASP A 370 -8.62 34.73 -0.73
N GLY A 371 -8.53 35.20 -1.98
CA GLY A 371 -7.65 36.34 -2.33
C GLY A 371 -6.13 36.21 -2.10
N ALA A 372 -5.63 35.09 -1.62
CA ALA A 372 -4.20 34.76 -1.68
C ALA A 372 -4.06 33.33 -2.18
N GLU A 373 -3.43 33.11 -3.33
CA GLU A 373 -3.08 31.78 -3.81
C GLU A 373 -2.20 31.10 -2.75
N ARG A 374 -2.82 30.29 -1.88
CA ARG A 374 -2.08 29.49 -0.91
C ARG A 374 -1.22 28.53 -1.72
N ARG A 375 0.09 28.61 -1.54
CA ARG A 375 1.04 27.70 -2.19
C ARG A 375 0.80 26.27 -1.70
N SER A 376 0.93 25.30 -2.59
CA SER A 376 0.91 23.90 -2.20
C SER A 376 2.04 23.61 -1.21
N ASP A 377 1.74 22.73 -0.26
CA ASP A 377 2.67 22.21 0.73
C ASP A 377 2.78 20.68 0.67
N VAL A 378 2.41 20.09 -0.47
CA VAL A 378 2.43 18.64 -0.63
C VAL A 378 3.86 18.12 -0.50
N GLU A 379 4.04 17.10 0.34
CA GLU A 379 5.32 16.41 0.50
C GLU A 379 5.13 14.90 0.72
N GLN A 380 6.24 14.16 0.84
CA GLN A 380 6.18 12.75 1.22
C GLN A 380 5.75 12.61 2.68
N ALA A 381 4.91 11.62 2.97
CA ALA A 381 4.66 11.18 4.33
C ALA A 381 5.73 10.20 4.81
N VAL A 382 5.83 9.99 6.12
CA VAL A 382 6.57 8.88 6.71
C VAL A 382 5.57 8.00 7.44
N LEU A 383 5.43 6.76 6.99
CA LEU A 383 4.47 5.82 7.56
C LEU A 383 5.00 5.16 8.82
N GLY A 384 4.11 5.03 9.81
CA GLY A 384 4.30 4.25 11.02
C GLY A 384 3.02 3.57 11.47
N HIS A 385 2.97 3.17 12.74
CA HIS A 385 1.76 2.70 13.40
C HIS A 385 1.50 3.45 14.71
N GLY A 386 0.25 3.40 15.16
CA GLY A 386 -0.23 3.99 16.40
C GLY A 386 -0.15 3.02 17.58
N PRO A 387 -0.84 3.33 18.69
CA PRO A 387 -0.92 2.45 19.85
C PRO A 387 -1.71 1.17 19.55
N ASN A 388 -1.55 0.16 20.42
CA ASN A 388 -2.28 -1.10 20.34
C ASN A 388 -3.76 -0.88 20.69
N LEU A 389 -4.67 -1.36 19.84
CA LEU A 389 -6.13 -1.25 19.99
C LEU A 389 -6.78 -2.61 20.33
N GLY A 390 -5.98 -3.63 20.63
CA GLY A 390 -6.43 -4.97 21.01
C GLY A 390 -5.90 -6.06 20.09
N PRO A 391 -6.39 -7.31 20.22
CA PRO A 391 -5.86 -8.46 19.47
C PRO A 391 -5.98 -8.27 17.96
N TYR A 392 -4.93 -8.70 17.26
CA TYR A 392 -4.88 -8.81 15.80
C TYR A 392 -5.44 -10.17 15.35
N ASN A 393 -6.06 -10.23 14.18
CA ASN A 393 -6.66 -11.46 13.65
C ASN A 393 -6.13 -11.74 12.24
N GLU A 394 -5.21 -12.70 12.09
CA GLU A 394 -4.67 -13.03 10.76
C GLU A 394 -5.56 -13.99 9.98
N GLY A 395 -5.79 -15.19 10.52
CA GLY A 395 -6.45 -16.29 9.79
C GLY A 395 -7.82 -16.71 10.32
N ARG A 396 -8.18 -16.25 11.52
CA ARG A 396 -9.47 -16.54 12.20
C ARG A 396 -9.83 -18.04 12.30
N GLY A 397 -8.83 -18.92 12.30
CA GLY A 397 -9.01 -20.36 12.39
C GLY A 397 -9.52 -20.99 11.10
N LEU A 398 -9.40 -20.31 9.96
CA LEU A 398 -9.92 -20.79 8.69
C LEU A 398 -8.89 -21.64 7.94
N ARG A 399 -9.39 -22.60 7.16
CA ARG A 399 -8.59 -23.36 6.19
C ARG A 399 -8.46 -22.55 4.92
N LEU A 400 -7.25 -22.05 4.67
CA LEU A 400 -6.96 -21.23 3.51
C LEU A 400 -6.34 -22.07 2.40
N GLU A 401 -6.82 -21.87 1.18
CA GLU A 401 -6.30 -22.48 -0.03
C GLU A 401 -6.17 -21.42 -1.12
N ARG A 402 -5.03 -21.37 -1.81
CA ARG A 402 -4.73 -20.42 -2.88
C ARG A 402 -5.57 -20.70 -4.12
N ASP A 403 -6.35 -19.72 -4.60
CA ASP A 403 -7.12 -19.84 -5.85
C ASP A 403 -6.26 -19.53 -7.09
N THR A 404 -5.62 -20.55 -7.61
CA THR A 404 -4.69 -20.44 -8.74
C THR A 404 -5.31 -19.94 -10.05
N ARG A 405 -6.63 -19.75 -10.15
CA ARG A 405 -7.27 -19.13 -11.33
C ARG A 405 -6.94 -17.64 -11.47
N PHE A 406 -6.67 -16.96 -10.37
CA PHE A 406 -6.39 -15.52 -10.35
C PHE A 406 -4.93 -15.23 -9.96
N PRO A 407 -4.27 -14.20 -10.52
CA PRO A 407 -2.93 -13.79 -10.11
C PRO A 407 -2.93 -13.19 -8.70
N ILE A 408 -1.76 -13.14 -8.06
CA ILE A 408 -1.54 -12.30 -6.88
C ILE A 408 -1.35 -10.86 -7.35
N ARG A 409 -2.07 -9.91 -6.72
CA ARG A 409 -2.01 -8.49 -7.05
C ARG A 409 -1.26 -7.71 -5.98
N ILE A 410 -0.42 -6.76 -6.40
CA ILE A 410 0.30 -5.83 -5.53
C ILE A 410 -0.09 -4.41 -5.93
N THR A 411 -0.72 -3.68 -5.02
CA THR A 411 -1.01 -2.26 -5.19
C THR A 411 0.05 -1.46 -4.44
N VAL A 412 0.84 -0.67 -5.17
CA VAL A 412 1.82 0.25 -4.61
C VAL A 412 1.14 1.58 -4.31
N GLN A 413 0.96 1.89 -3.03
CA GLN A 413 0.33 3.13 -2.56
C GLN A 413 1.39 4.11 -2.05
N PHE A 414 1.53 5.25 -2.72
CA PHE A 414 2.31 6.38 -2.24
C PHE A 414 1.46 7.31 -1.38
N TYR A 415 2.03 7.83 -0.29
CA TYR A 415 1.35 8.74 0.64
C TYR A 415 1.92 10.15 0.53
N LYS A 416 1.05 11.10 0.18
CA LYS A 416 1.41 12.50 -0.01
C LYS A 416 0.75 13.35 1.07
N ALA A 417 1.54 13.86 1.99
CA ALA A 417 1.08 14.70 3.10
C ALA A 417 0.72 16.10 2.61
N THR A 418 -0.36 16.69 3.12
CA THR A 418 -0.70 18.10 2.92
C THR A 418 -1.36 18.67 4.17
N SER A 419 -1.03 19.91 4.53
CA SER A 419 -1.68 20.62 5.66
C SER A 419 -2.69 21.66 5.21
N ASN A 420 -2.87 21.85 3.89
CA ASN A 420 -3.77 22.89 3.37
C ASN A 420 -4.72 22.41 2.25
N GLY A 421 -4.54 21.19 1.73
CA GLY A 421 -5.35 20.58 0.69
C GLY A 421 -5.14 21.18 -0.71
N VAL A 422 -4.11 22.01 -0.91
CA VAL A 422 -3.80 22.64 -2.20
C VAL A 422 -2.78 21.79 -2.95
N VAL A 423 -3.07 21.48 -4.21
CA VAL A 423 -2.22 20.63 -5.06
C VAL A 423 -1.79 21.40 -6.31
N SER A 424 -0.50 21.61 -6.47
CA SER A 424 0.10 22.27 -7.65
C SER A 424 0.32 21.29 -8.80
N ASP A 425 0.59 21.80 -10.01
CA ASP A 425 0.97 20.95 -11.14
C ASP A 425 2.31 20.22 -10.90
N THR A 426 3.26 20.83 -10.20
CA THR A 426 4.52 20.18 -9.82
C THR A 426 4.29 18.94 -8.96
N ASP A 427 3.32 19.00 -8.03
CA ASP A 427 2.96 17.86 -7.19
C ASP A 427 2.35 16.72 -8.01
N LEU A 428 1.46 17.07 -8.95
CA LEU A 428 0.86 16.11 -9.87
C LEU A 428 1.88 15.47 -10.81
N ASP A 429 2.86 16.23 -11.30
CA ASP A 429 3.97 15.70 -12.09
C ASP A 429 4.86 14.76 -11.27
N SER A 430 5.11 15.10 -10.00
CA SER A 430 5.83 14.22 -9.08
C SER A 430 5.06 12.93 -8.78
N ILE A 431 3.75 13.01 -8.60
CA ILE A 431 2.87 11.86 -8.41
C ILE A 431 2.88 10.98 -9.66
N SER A 432 2.72 11.58 -10.84
CA SER A 432 2.74 10.87 -12.12
C SER A 432 4.06 10.11 -12.32
N ARG A 433 5.20 10.75 -12.04
CA ARG A 433 6.51 10.08 -12.07
C ARG A 433 6.63 8.95 -11.05
N SER A 434 6.13 9.15 -9.83
CA SER A 434 6.16 8.10 -8.78
C SER A 434 5.35 6.87 -9.22
N ILE A 435 4.14 7.09 -9.72
CA ILE A 435 3.28 6.03 -10.28
C ILE A 435 3.97 5.35 -11.45
N GLY A 436 4.48 6.12 -12.42
CA GLY A 436 5.16 5.61 -13.61
C GLY A 436 6.38 4.73 -13.29
N SER A 437 7.17 5.12 -12.28
CA SER A 437 8.38 4.37 -11.88
C SER A 437 8.11 2.92 -11.45
N VAL A 438 6.91 2.61 -10.95
CA VAL A 438 6.54 1.23 -10.60
C VAL A 438 6.47 0.35 -11.84
N TYR A 439 5.98 0.91 -12.96
CA TYR A 439 5.82 0.19 -14.22
C TYR A 439 7.16 0.00 -14.96
N GLU A 440 8.21 0.77 -14.64
CA GLU A 440 9.56 0.57 -15.18
C GLU A 440 10.19 -0.77 -14.74
N HIS A 441 9.68 -1.36 -13.65
CA HIS A 441 10.12 -2.67 -13.17
C HIS A 441 9.39 -3.85 -13.81
N ALA A 442 8.32 -3.58 -14.57
CA ALA A 442 7.49 -4.58 -15.21
C ALA A 442 8.08 -5.04 -16.55
N GLU A 443 8.00 -6.34 -16.82
CA GLU A 443 8.36 -6.88 -18.14
C GLU A 443 7.22 -6.73 -19.14
N PHE A 444 5.98 -6.66 -18.64
CA PHE A 444 4.79 -6.43 -19.43
C PHE A 444 3.97 -5.32 -18.79
N VAL A 445 3.53 -4.34 -19.57
CA VAL A 445 2.60 -3.29 -19.11
C VAL A 445 1.39 -3.33 -20.01
N GLY A 446 0.20 -3.40 -19.41
CA GLY A 446 -1.05 -3.46 -20.15
C GLY A 446 -2.24 -3.20 -19.24
N SER A 447 -3.37 -3.78 -19.59
CA SER A 447 -4.59 -3.70 -18.80
C SER A 447 -5.06 -5.09 -18.38
N LEU A 448 -5.69 -5.18 -17.21
CA LEU A 448 -6.42 -6.39 -16.79
C LEU A 448 -7.69 -6.61 -17.61
N VAL A 449 -8.33 -5.52 -18.08
CA VAL A 449 -9.69 -5.54 -18.67
C VAL A 449 -9.76 -5.11 -20.13
N LEU A 450 -8.79 -4.35 -20.61
CA LEU A 450 -8.66 -3.90 -22.00
C LEU A 450 -7.32 -4.40 -22.55
N PRO A 451 -7.12 -5.73 -22.68
CA PRO A 451 -5.85 -6.27 -23.11
C PRO A 451 -5.51 -5.79 -24.52
N GLU A 452 -4.47 -4.98 -24.64
CA GLU A 452 -3.94 -4.50 -25.93
C GLU A 452 -2.99 -5.56 -26.49
N GLY A 453 -3.39 -6.26 -27.56
CA GLY A 453 -2.48 -7.03 -28.43
C GLY A 453 -1.74 -8.24 -27.84
N ASP A 454 -1.80 -8.52 -26.54
CA ASP A 454 -1.04 -9.61 -25.94
C ASP A 454 -1.83 -10.43 -24.89
N ALA A 455 -2.44 -11.52 -25.36
CA ALA A 455 -3.13 -12.50 -24.53
C ALA A 455 -2.19 -13.42 -23.70
N ARG A 456 -0.86 -13.18 -23.70
CA ARG A 456 0.14 -14.06 -23.05
C ARG A 456 0.79 -13.47 -21.80
N ARG A 457 0.23 -12.39 -21.25
CA ARG A 457 0.67 -11.85 -19.95
C ARG A 457 0.69 -12.95 -18.87
N PRO A 458 1.80 -13.16 -18.13
CA PRO A 458 1.90 -14.20 -17.10
C PRO A 458 0.82 -14.11 -16.01
N THR A 459 0.29 -12.91 -15.79
CA THR A 459 -0.75 -12.63 -14.79
C THR A 459 -2.16 -12.67 -15.36
N ALA A 460 -2.35 -12.89 -16.67
CA ALA A 460 -3.68 -13.00 -17.27
C ALA A 460 -4.48 -14.13 -16.59
N TRP A 461 -5.74 -13.84 -16.29
CA TRP A 461 -6.65 -14.82 -15.67
C TRP A 461 -7.67 -15.37 -16.67
N GLN A 462 -8.00 -14.60 -17.71
CA GLN A 462 -8.80 -15.04 -18.86
C GLN A 462 -7.89 -15.35 -20.06
N ARG A 463 -8.23 -16.40 -20.79
CA ARG A 463 -7.72 -16.60 -22.16
C ARG A 463 -8.59 -15.79 -23.10
N VAL A 464 -8.04 -14.74 -23.70
CA VAL A 464 -8.77 -13.89 -24.65
C VAL A 464 -8.71 -14.55 -26.04
N PRO A 465 -9.85 -14.86 -26.68
CA PRO A 465 -9.84 -15.31 -28.07
C PRO A 465 -9.26 -14.23 -28.98
N ARG A 466 -8.36 -14.61 -29.89
CA ARG A 466 -7.70 -13.68 -30.83
C ARG A 466 -8.70 -12.91 -31.72
N GLU A 467 -9.89 -13.47 -31.90
CA GLU A 467 -10.98 -12.92 -32.72
C GLU A 467 -11.63 -11.66 -32.12
N TRP A 468 -11.47 -11.42 -30.82
CA TRP A 468 -12.11 -10.27 -30.15
C TRP A 468 -11.33 -8.97 -30.31
N PHE A 469 -10.07 -9.04 -30.75
CA PHE A 469 -9.18 -7.90 -30.98
C PHE A 469 -8.38 -8.13 -32.27
N PRO A 470 -8.99 -7.96 -33.46
CA PRO A 470 -8.38 -8.30 -34.75
C PRO A 470 -7.32 -7.31 -35.26
N TRP A 471 -6.78 -6.43 -34.41
CA TRP A 471 -5.81 -5.39 -34.78
C TRP A 471 -4.43 -5.64 -34.18
#